data_AF-A0A2A5JFF5-F1
#
_entry.id   AF-A0A2A5JFF5-F1
#
_cell.length_a   1.000
_cell.length_b   1.000
_cell.length_c   1.000
_cell.angle_alpha   90.00
_cell.angle_beta   90.00
_cell.angle_gamma   90.00
#
_symmetry.space_group_name_H-M   'P 1'
#
loop_
_entity.id
_entity.type
_entity.pdbx_description
1 polymer ?
#
loop_
_entity_poly.entity_id
_entity_poly.type
_entity_poly.pdbx_seq_one_letter_code
_entity_poly.pdbx_strand_id
1 'polypeptide(L)'
;MTARTPEAALPEVVTYDGLPGSAGGAHSLRVKRPDVAFQRLQTFLESCTEPVSLPSWTFEIYQRGPSEPTAQLSSFATELFGGPRYKAQTHTEWNVPPGSVNEALDALVGCDAVTTHGRSVAALTCSAPVRLIDPNTRAPYPDITPDAFGRFAVDGYGRILGESGIRATLGNATSSLSLWLNLPADERLSSGARHLQDHLPFRLSAKHWRLWRPNRSGDSYRSNKIPSPVHDRV
;
A
#
# COMPACT_ATOMS: atom_id res chain seq x y z
N MET A 1 19.60 -33.84 -33.18
CA MET A 1 19.26 -32.40 -33.16
C MET A 1 18.25 -32.18 -32.06
N THR A 2 18.71 -31.80 -30.87
CA THR A 2 17.84 -31.40 -29.76
C THR A 2 17.28 -30.02 -30.06
N ALA A 3 15.96 -29.93 -30.24
CA ALA A 3 15.27 -28.66 -30.32
C ALA A 3 15.51 -27.90 -29.01
N ARG A 4 16.20 -26.76 -29.08
CA ARG A 4 16.22 -25.82 -27.96
C ARG A 4 14.79 -25.31 -27.82
N THR A 5 14.14 -25.67 -26.71
CA THR A 5 12.95 -24.97 -26.24
C THR A 5 13.28 -23.47 -26.25
N PRO A 6 12.46 -22.60 -26.86
CA PRO A 6 12.69 -21.18 -26.74
C PRO A 6 12.65 -20.85 -25.26
N GLU A 7 13.79 -20.39 -24.73
CA GLU A 7 13.88 -19.80 -23.41
C GLU A 7 12.85 -18.67 -23.39
N ALA A 8 11.77 -18.85 -22.62
CA ALA A 8 10.69 -17.91 -22.57
C ALA A 8 11.27 -16.56 -22.16
N ALA A 9 11.21 -15.57 -23.06
CA ALA A 9 11.68 -14.23 -22.74
C ALA A 9 10.95 -13.78 -21.48
N LEU A 10 11.72 -13.39 -20.46
CA LEU A 10 11.16 -12.85 -19.22
C LEU A 10 10.17 -11.72 -19.53
N PRO A 11 9.01 -11.66 -18.85
CA PRO A 11 7.96 -10.70 -19.19
C PRO A 11 8.35 -9.26 -18.82
N GLU A 12 7.80 -8.29 -19.54
CA GLU A 12 7.86 -6.87 -19.14
C GLU A 12 6.77 -6.56 -18.11
N VAL A 13 7.02 -5.63 -17.19
CA VAL A 13 6.04 -5.21 -16.18
C VAL A 13 6.13 -3.71 -15.91
N VAL A 14 4.99 -3.08 -15.69
CA VAL A 14 4.92 -1.69 -15.26
C VAL A 14 4.65 -1.63 -13.77
N THR A 15 5.45 -0.86 -13.05
CA THR A 15 5.22 -0.60 -11.63
C THR A 15 4.75 0.82 -11.39
N TYR A 16 3.80 0.98 -10.48
CA TYR A 16 3.51 2.27 -9.85
C TYR A 16 4.01 2.29 -8.41
N ASP A 17 4.90 3.24 -8.11
CA ASP A 17 5.54 3.37 -6.80
C ASP A 17 5.14 4.64 -6.05
N GLY A 18 4.01 4.60 -5.35
CA GLY A 18 3.52 5.69 -4.49
C GLY A 18 3.99 5.55 -3.04
N LEU A 19 5.31 5.57 -2.78
CA LEU A 19 5.95 5.41 -1.45
C LEU A 19 5.40 6.31 -0.33
N PRO A 20 5.68 6.05 0.97
CA PRO A 20 5.27 6.91 2.09
C PRO A 20 5.72 8.39 2.00
N GLY A 21 5.01 9.27 2.72
CA GLY A 21 5.15 10.73 2.65
C GLY A 21 6.50 11.28 3.10
N SER A 22 7.29 10.50 3.85
CA SER A 22 8.67 10.86 4.24
C SER A 22 9.65 10.92 3.05
N ALA A 23 9.31 10.30 1.91
CA ALA A 23 10.02 10.43 0.64
C ALA A 23 9.24 11.27 -0.39
N GLY A 24 8.18 11.98 0.04
CA GLY A 24 7.32 12.80 -0.82
C GLY A 24 6.38 12.01 -1.74
N GLY A 25 6.20 10.70 -1.52
CA GLY A 25 5.43 9.83 -2.41
C GLY A 25 4.00 9.51 -1.96
N ALA A 26 3.65 9.70 -0.68
CA ALA A 26 2.38 9.19 -0.18
C ALA A 26 1.29 10.13 -0.59
N HIS A 27 0.19 9.55 -1.00
CA HIS A 27 -0.98 10.32 -1.27
C HIS A 27 -1.69 10.57 0.04
N SER A 28 -1.68 11.83 0.46
CA SER A 28 -2.57 12.28 1.53
C SER A 28 -3.99 11.99 1.09
N LEU A 29 -4.75 11.29 1.93
CA LEU A 29 -6.17 11.08 1.69
C LEU A 29 -6.97 12.38 1.84
N ARG A 30 -6.35 13.44 2.40
CA ARG A 30 -6.94 14.77 2.68
C ARG A 30 -8.22 14.69 3.52
N VAL A 31 -8.33 13.65 4.34
CA VAL A 31 -9.45 13.45 5.26
C VAL A 31 -8.90 13.41 6.69
N LYS A 32 -9.47 14.24 7.57
CA LYS A 32 -9.16 14.31 9.02
C LYS A 32 -10.06 13.37 9.86
N ARG A 33 -10.66 12.40 9.19
CA ARG A 33 -11.67 11.47 9.70
C ARG A 33 -11.20 10.05 9.38
N PRO A 34 -10.63 9.32 10.37
CA PRO A 34 -10.09 7.98 10.17
C PRO A 34 -11.11 7.01 9.58
N ASP A 35 -12.37 7.10 10.01
CA ASP A 35 -13.50 6.28 9.55
C ASP A 35 -13.76 6.45 8.05
N VAL A 36 -13.81 7.69 7.57
CA VAL A 36 -14.02 7.97 6.15
C VAL A 36 -12.80 7.54 5.32
N ALA A 37 -11.60 7.69 5.87
CA ALA A 37 -10.37 7.21 5.22
C ALA A 37 -10.35 5.67 5.13
N PHE A 38 -10.80 4.98 6.18
CA PHE A 38 -10.95 3.52 6.21
C PHE A 38 -11.99 3.04 5.18
N GLN A 39 -13.16 3.67 5.12
CA GLN A 39 -14.18 3.32 4.14
C GLN A 39 -13.65 3.43 2.70
N ARG A 40 -12.92 4.52 2.39
CA ARG A 40 -12.29 4.68 1.06
C ARG A 40 -11.25 3.59 0.77
N LEU A 41 -10.48 3.19 1.77
CA LEU A 41 -9.53 2.09 1.63
C LEU A 41 -10.27 0.78 1.34
N GLN A 42 -11.34 0.47 2.09
CA GLN A 42 -12.13 -0.74 1.88
C GLN A 42 -12.72 -0.78 0.47
N THR A 43 -13.37 0.30 0.02
CA THR A 43 -13.93 0.38 -1.34
C THR A 43 -12.87 0.16 -2.41
N PHE A 44 -11.67 0.73 -2.24
CA PHE A 44 -10.56 0.51 -3.17
C PHE A 44 -10.08 -0.95 -3.17
N LEU A 45 -9.89 -1.55 -1.99
CA LEU A 45 -9.46 -2.93 -1.86
C LEU A 45 -10.48 -3.90 -2.49
N GLU A 46 -11.76 -3.71 -2.20
CA GLU A 46 -12.85 -4.53 -2.73
C GLU A 46 -12.97 -4.43 -4.27
N SER A 47 -12.74 -3.25 -4.84
CA SER A 47 -12.97 -3.01 -6.27
C SER A 47 -11.78 -3.35 -7.15
N CYS A 48 -10.55 -3.19 -6.63
CA CYS A 48 -9.34 -3.25 -7.43
C CYS A 48 -8.41 -4.42 -7.07
N THR A 49 -8.68 -5.13 -5.97
CA THR A 49 -7.70 -6.08 -5.43
C THR A 49 -8.28 -7.40 -4.97
N GLU A 50 -7.46 -8.43 -5.02
CA GLU A 50 -7.68 -9.70 -4.36
C GLU A 50 -6.60 -9.91 -3.28
N PRO A 51 -6.96 -10.21 -2.02
CA PRO A 51 -5.98 -10.45 -0.96
C PRO A 51 -5.08 -11.65 -1.25
N VAL A 52 -3.76 -11.49 -1.07
CA VAL A 52 -2.81 -12.62 -1.11
C VAL A 52 -2.75 -13.33 0.23
N SER A 53 -2.84 -12.56 1.31
CA SER A 53 -2.91 -13.05 2.68
C SER A 53 -3.73 -12.06 3.54
N LEU A 54 -3.95 -12.42 4.80
CA LEU A 54 -4.63 -11.52 5.73
C LEU A 54 -3.82 -10.22 5.91
N PRO A 55 -4.47 -9.05 5.88
CA PRO A 55 -3.78 -7.80 6.15
C PRO A 55 -3.26 -7.78 7.58
N SER A 56 -2.07 -7.20 7.78
CA SER A 56 -1.54 -6.94 9.11
C SER A 56 -1.94 -5.53 9.56
N TRP A 57 -2.35 -5.45 10.82
CA TRP A 57 -2.80 -4.20 11.44
C TRP A 57 -1.95 -3.87 12.65
N THR A 58 -1.50 -2.62 12.72
CA THR A 58 -0.71 -2.08 13.83
C THR A 58 -1.35 -0.81 14.36
N PHE A 59 -1.52 -0.74 15.67
CA PHE A 59 -1.87 0.50 16.36
C PHE A 59 -0.61 1.16 16.90
N GLU A 60 -0.37 2.41 16.55
CA GLU A 60 0.81 3.19 16.95
C GLU A 60 0.38 4.36 17.83
N ILE A 61 1.09 4.59 18.93
CA ILE A 61 0.91 5.78 19.79
C ILE A 61 2.25 6.51 19.88
N TYR A 62 2.27 7.81 19.54
CA TYR A 62 3.47 8.64 19.52
C TYR A 62 3.74 9.30 20.87
N GLN A 63 5.00 9.24 21.33
CA GLN A 63 5.44 9.65 22.68
C GLN A 63 5.38 11.17 22.95
N ARG A 64 5.10 12.01 21.94
CA ARG A 64 5.03 13.48 22.05
C ARG A 64 3.59 14.04 21.98
N GLY A 65 2.60 13.21 22.34
CA GLY A 65 1.22 13.64 22.54
C GLY A 65 0.98 14.26 23.91
N PRO A 66 -0.18 14.89 24.15
CA PRO A 66 -0.61 15.28 25.48
C PRO A 66 -0.69 14.05 26.40
N SER A 67 -0.24 14.19 27.65
CA SER A 67 -0.01 13.05 28.55
C SER A 67 -1.27 12.23 28.85
N GLU A 68 -2.39 12.90 29.11
CA GLU A 68 -3.66 12.24 29.45
C GLU A 68 -4.24 11.43 28.27
N PRO A 69 -4.48 12.00 27.07
CA PRO A 69 -4.90 11.22 25.90
C PRO A 69 -3.94 10.09 25.54
N THR A 70 -2.63 10.33 25.66
CA THR A 70 -1.60 9.31 25.38
C THR A 70 -1.69 8.13 26.36
N ALA A 71 -1.90 8.41 27.64
CA ALA A 71 -2.09 7.39 28.66
C ALA A 71 -3.40 6.61 28.45
N GLN A 72 -4.51 7.30 28.19
CA GLN A 72 -5.81 6.68 27.92
C GLN A 72 -5.73 5.72 26.73
N LEU A 73 -5.16 6.16 25.61
CA LEU A 73 -4.96 5.32 24.42
C LEU A 73 -4.03 4.13 24.70
N SER A 74 -2.98 4.32 25.50
CA SER A 74 -2.05 3.24 25.85
C SER A 74 -2.70 2.18 26.72
N SER A 75 -3.52 2.59 27.70
CA SER A 75 -4.33 1.68 28.51
C SER A 75 -5.34 0.93 27.66
N PHE A 76 -6.10 1.64 26.82
CA PHE A 76 -7.04 1.05 25.86
C PHE A 76 -6.37 0.00 24.97
N ALA A 77 -5.24 0.36 24.34
CA ALA A 77 -4.51 -0.55 23.45
C ALA A 77 -3.99 -1.78 24.18
N THR A 78 -3.53 -1.61 25.42
CA THR A 78 -3.01 -2.73 26.22
C THR A 78 -4.12 -3.68 26.67
N GLU A 79 -5.29 -3.13 27.03
CA GLU A 79 -6.47 -3.91 27.42
C GLU A 79 -7.04 -4.69 26.24
N LEU A 80 -7.17 -4.05 25.08
CA LEU A 80 -7.86 -4.64 23.93
C LEU A 80 -6.94 -5.52 23.05
N PHE A 81 -5.67 -5.12 22.88
CA PHE A 81 -4.74 -5.78 21.96
C PHE A 81 -3.66 -6.61 22.67
N GLY A 82 -3.61 -6.55 24.01
CA GLY A 82 -2.56 -7.15 24.82
C GLY A 82 -1.29 -6.30 24.89
N GLY A 83 -0.15 -6.91 25.21
CA GLY A 83 1.10 -6.19 25.38
C GLY A 83 1.62 -5.52 24.10
N PRO A 84 2.39 -4.41 24.22
CA PRO A 84 2.99 -3.77 23.07
C PRO A 84 4.01 -4.69 22.39
N ARG A 85 3.96 -4.75 21.06
CA ARG A 85 4.90 -5.54 20.24
C ARG A 85 6.25 -4.87 20.10
N TYR A 86 6.27 -3.53 20.17
CA TYR A 86 7.47 -2.72 19.97
C TYR A 86 7.38 -1.40 20.73
N LYS A 87 8.51 -0.95 21.28
CA LYS A 87 8.66 0.33 21.94
C LYS A 87 9.90 1.04 21.40
N ALA A 88 9.72 2.27 20.94
CA ALA A 88 10.78 3.17 20.55
C ALA A 88 10.68 4.48 21.33
N GLN A 89 11.73 5.31 21.23
CA GLN A 89 11.72 6.67 21.79
C GLN A 89 10.63 7.56 21.17
N THR A 90 10.18 7.25 19.95
CA THR A 90 9.22 8.07 19.20
C THR A 90 7.78 7.57 19.32
N HIS A 91 7.57 6.26 19.51
CA HIS A 91 6.25 5.65 19.50
C HIS A 91 6.25 4.27 20.19
N THR A 92 5.06 3.75 20.48
CA THR A 92 4.81 2.38 20.92
C THR A 92 3.78 1.74 20.00
N GLU A 93 3.94 0.44 19.75
CA GLU A 93 3.12 -0.29 18.79
C GLU A 93 2.45 -1.51 19.41
N TRP A 94 1.25 -1.81 18.94
CA TRP A 94 0.46 -3.00 19.26
C TRP A 94 0.05 -3.71 17.98
N ASN A 95 0.03 -5.05 18.00
CA ASN A 95 -0.60 -5.82 16.93
C ASN A 95 -2.12 -5.73 17.12
N VAL A 96 -2.87 -5.37 16.10
CA VAL A 96 -4.35 -5.32 16.17
C VAL A 96 -4.91 -6.59 15.57
N PRO A 97 -5.63 -7.42 16.35
CA PRO A 97 -6.33 -8.58 15.82
C PRO A 97 -7.38 -8.17 14.77
N PRO A 98 -7.64 -8.98 13.73
CA PRO A 98 -8.63 -8.64 12.70
C PRO A 98 -10.03 -8.31 13.26
N GLY A 99 -10.43 -8.99 14.34
CA GLY A 99 -11.72 -8.76 15.01
C GLY A 99 -11.79 -7.48 15.85
N SER A 100 -10.69 -6.74 16.01
CA SER A 100 -10.61 -5.53 16.85
C SER A 100 -10.30 -4.25 16.06
N VAL A 101 -10.34 -4.33 14.72
CA VAL A 101 -10.00 -3.22 13.83
C VAL A 101 -11.00 -2.07 13.95
N ASN A 102 -12.29 -2.36 14.11
CA ASN A 102 -13.33 -1.33 14.23
C ASN A 102 -13.20 -0.59 15.57
N GLU A 103 -12.93 -1.30 16.65
CA GLU A 103 -12.69 -0.74 17.98
C GLU A 103 -11.43 0.14 17.99
N ALA A 104 -10.36 -0.29 17.31
CA ALA A 104 -9.17 0.52 17.11
C ALA A 104 -9.49 1.81 16.33
N LEU A 105 -10.35 1.72 15.32
CA LEU A 105 -10.79 2.86 14.52
C LEU A 105 -11.66 3.83 15.32
N ASP A 106 -12.60 3.32 16.12
CA ASP A 106 -13.45 4.11 17.00
C ASP A 106 -12.63 4.89 18.03
N ALA A 107 -11.58 4.27 18.59
CA ALA A 107 -10.65 4.95 19.47
C ALA A 107 -9.91 6.12 18.77
N LEU A 108 -9.58 5.99 17.48
CA LEU A 108 -9.00 7.09 16.71
C LEU A 108 -10.02 8.18 16.39
N VAL A 109 -11.28 7.83 16.14
CA VAL A 109 -12.35 8.80 15.88
C VAL A 109 -12.69 9.62 17.13
N GLY A 110 -12.68 8.97 18.30
CA GLY A 110 -12.92 9.60 19.60
C GLY A 110 -11.76 10.44 20.12
N CYS A 111 -10.58 10.37 19.51
CA CYS A 111 -9.41 11.12 19.91
C CYS A 111 -9.10 12.23 18.88
N ASP A 112 -9.13 13.49 19.30
CA ASP A 112 -8.72 14.64 18.49
C ASP A 112 -7.31 15.16 18.82
N ALA A 113 -6.64 14.50 19.77
CA ALA A 113 -5.32 14.90 20.24
C ALA A 113 -4.27 14.80 19.13
N VAL A 114 -3.43 15.84 19.07
CA VAL A 114 -2.26 15.91 18.19
C VAL A 114 -0.98 16.09 18.99
N THR A 115 0.12 15.56 18.48
CA THR A 115 1.47 15.82 18.99
C THR A 115 1.82 17.29 18.89
N THR A 116 2.90 17.71 19.57
CA THR A 116 3.43 19.09 19.48
C THR A 116 3.68 19.58 18.04
N HIS A 117 3.90 18.65 17.10
CA HIS A 117 4.15 18.94 15.68
C HIS A 117 2.91 18.80 14.79
N GLY A 118 1.71 18.74 15.37
CA GLY A 118 0.44 18.67 14.64
C GLY A 118 0.16 17.32 13.98
N ARG A 119 0.93 16.27 14.28
CA ARG A 119 0.65 14.89 13.83
C ARG A 119 -0.33 14.21 14.77
N SER A 120 -1.09 13.25 14.27
CA SER A 120 -1.96 12.39 15.08
C SER A 120 -1.19 11.78 16.25
N VAL A 121 -1.76 11.78 17.46
CA VAL A 121 -1.15 11.11 18.62
C VAL A 121 -1.15 9.60 18.45
N ALA A 122 -2.17 9.07 17.78
CA ALA A 122 -2.24 7.67 17.42
C ALA A 122 -2.57 7.46 15.94
N ALA A 123 -2.20 6.30 15.42
CA ALA A 123 -2.52 5.89 14.07
C ALA A 123 -2.78 4.39 14.00
N LEU A 124 -3.63 3.99 13.05
CA LEU A 124 -3.89 2.61 12.70
C LEU A 124 -3.32 2.36 11.32
N THR A 125 -2.30 1.51 11.24
CA THR A 125 -1.61 1.16 10.00
C THR A 125 -2.05 -0.22 9.54
N CYS A 126 -2.51 -0.31 8.29
CA CYS A 126 -2.76 -1.55 7.55
C CYS A 126 -1.64 -1.80 6.54
N SER A 127 -1.12 -3.02 6.48
CA SER A 127 -0.30 -3.48 5.36
C SER A 127 -0.94 -4.71 4.74
N ALA A 128 -1.24 -4.65 3.44
CA ALA A 128 -1.96 -5.69 2.71
C ALA A 128 -1.20 -6.07 1.43
N PRO A 129 -0.69 -7.31 1.33
CA PRO A 129 -0.24 -7.87 0.06
C PRO A 129 -1.46 -8.26 -0.78
N VAL A 130 -1.44 -7.87 -2.05
CA VAL A 130 -2.60 -7.98 -2.93
C VAL A 130 -2.22 -8.37 -4.35
N ARG A 131 -3.17 -8.95 -5.07
CA ARG A 131 -3.14 -9.04 -6.53
C ARG A 131 -4.09 -7.99 -7.10
N LEU A 132 -3.70 -7.36 -8.20
CA LEU A 132 -4.59 -6.42 -8.89
C LEU A 132 -5.58 -7.18 -9.76
N ILE A 133 -6.83 -6.76 -9.71
CA ILE A 133 -7.90 -7.27 -10.56
C ILE A 133 -7.82 -6.57 -11.93
N ASP A 134 -7.87 -7.36 -13.00
CA ASP A 134 -8.09 -6.87 -14.35
C ASP A 134 -9.54 -6.42 -14.48
N PRO A 135 -9.81 -5.13 -14.77
CA PRO A 135 -11.19 -4.63 -14.89
C PRO A 135 -12.00 -5.30 -16.00
N ASN A 136 -11.34 -5.86 -17.02
CA ASN A 136 -12.02 -6.49 -18.16
C ASN A 136 -12.49 -7.90 -17.82
N THR A 137 -11.65 -8.68 -17.12
CA THR A 137 -11.96 -10.09 -16.80
C THR A 137 -12.52 -10.27 -15.39
N ARG A 138 -12.37 -9.26 -14.53
CA ARG A 138 -12.70 -9.29 -13.09
C ARG A 138 -11.97 -10.38 -12.32
N ALA A 139 -10.82 -10.80 -12.82
CA ALA A 139 -9.92 -11.74 -12.17
C ALA A 139 -8.53 -11.12 -11.99
N PRO A 140 -7.70 -11.60 -11.05
CA PRO A 140 -6.30 -11.20 -10.97
C PRO A 140 -5.55 -11.44 -12.28
N TYR A 141 -4.58 -10.57 -12.60
CA TYR A 141 -3.68 -10.83 -13.72
C TYR A 141 -2.89 -12.13 -13.47
N PRO A 142 -3.08 -13.20 -14.28
CA PRO A 142 -2.50 -14.50 -14.01
C PRO A 142 -0.98 -14.55 -14.25
N ASP A 143 -0.48 -13.65 -15.10
CA ASP A 143 0.90 -13.53 -15.54
C ASP A 143 1.72 -12.54 -14.70
N ILE A 144 1.08 -11.81 -13.78
CA ILE A 144 1.77 -10.90 -12.86
C ILE A 144 1.95 -11.60 -11.51
N THR A 145 3.02 -12.39 -11.41
CA THR A 145 3.38 -13.13 -10.20
C THR A 145 4.88 -13.04 -9.93
N PRO A 146 5.34 -13.10 -8.67
CA PRO A 146 6.77 -13.07 -8.37
C PRO A 146 7.59 -14.08 -9.15
N ASP A 147 7.07 -15.29 -9.32
CA ASP A 147 7.79 -16.38 -9.98
C ASP A 147 7.94 -16.14 -11.48
N ALA A 148 6.96 -15.48 -12.13
CA ALA A 148 7.07 -15.06 -13.54
C ALA A 148 8.24 -14.08 -13.77
N PHE A 149 8.65 -13.33 -12.74
CA PHE A 149 9.78 -12.40 -12.80
C PHE A 149 11.04 -12.94 -12.10
N GLY A 150 11.12 -14.25 -11.85
CA GLY A 150 12.27 -14.87 -11.16
C GLY A 150 12.48 -14.33 -9.74
N ARG A 151 11.41 -13.81 -9.12
CA ARG A 151 11.41 -13.15 -7.80
C ARG A 151 12.41 -12.00 -7.71
N PHE A 152 12.60 -11.27 -8.82
CA PHE A 152 13.56 -10.18 -8.90
C PHE A 152 13.29 -9.10 -7.84
N ALA A 153 14.29 -8.87 -6.97
CA ALA A 153 14.25 -7.84 -5.95
C ALA A 153 14.52 -6.46 -6.56
N VAL A 154 13.60 -5.52 -6.35
CA VAL A 154 13.68 -4.15 -6.86
C VAL A 154 14.59 -3.29 -5.99
N ASP A 155 14.59 -3.53 -4.68
CA ASP A 155 15.38 -2.77 -3.71
C ASP A 155 15.73 -3.60 -2.47
N GLY A 156 16.49 -2.98 -1.56
CA GLY A 156 16.83 -3.56 -0.26
C GLY A 156 15.70 -3.55 0.78
N TYR A 157 14.49 -3.11 0.42
CA TYR A 157 13.33 -2.99 1.32
C TYR A 157 12.31 -4.10 1.10
N GLY A 158 12.68 -5.15 0.36
CA GLY A 158 11.87 -6.36 0.17
C GLY A 158 10.84 -6.26 -0.95
N ARG A 159 10.85 -5.20 -1.77
CA ARG A 159 9.97 -5.12 -2.94
C ARG A 159 10.47 -6.04 -4.04
N ILE A 160 9.56 -6.81 -4.60
CA ILE A 160 9.82 -7.71 -5.72
C ILE A 160 8.89 -7.42 -6.89
N LEU A 161 9.34 -7.68 -8.12
CA LEU A 161 8.48 -7.61 -9.29
C LEU A 161 7.43 -8.72 -9.25
N GLY A 162 6.23 -8.42 -9.72
CA GLY A 162 5.08 -9.33 -9.70
C GLY A 162 4.32 -9.39 -8.39
N GLU A 163 4.78 -8.73 -7.32
CA GLU A 163 4.04 -8.60 -6.07
C GLU A 163 3.47 -7.19 -5.92
N SER A 164 2.17 -7.05 -5.63
CA SER A 164 1.59 -5.75 -5.28
C SER A 164 1.30 -5.68 -3.78
N GLY A 165 1.38 -4.48 -3.22
CA GLY A 165 1.17 -4.23 -1.82
C GLY A 165 0.65 -2.82 -1.57
N ILE A 166 -0.17 -2.71 -0.53
CA ILE A 166 -0.77 -1.46 -0.09
C ILE A 166 -0.42 -1.27 1.38
N ARG A 167 -0.05 -0.05 1.74
CA ARG A 167 0.10 0.36 3.14
C ARG A 167 -0.71 1.63 3.41
N ALA A 168 -1.72 1.52 4.24
CA ALA A 168 -2.53 2.64 4.67
C ALA A 168 -2.21 3.00 6.12
N THR A 169 -2.06 4.28 6.42
CA THR A 169 -1.95 4.78 7.80
C THR A 169 -3.09 5.75 8.02
N LEU A 170 -3.95 5.42 8.98
CA LEU A 170 -5.16 6.14 9.34
C LEU A 170 -4.93 6.90 10.64
N GLY A 171 -5.26 8.18 10.67
CA GLY A 171 -5.10 9.01 11.86
C GLY A 171 -6.00 10.24 11.80
N ASN A 172 -6.27 10.81 12.98
CA ASN A 172 -7.19 11.95 13.16
C ASN A 172 -6.69 13.23 12.47
N ALA A 173 -5.38 13.51 12.46
CA ALA A 173 -4.82 14.68 11.81
C ALA A 173 -4.54 14.43 10.32
N THR A 174 -4.02 13.25 10.00
CA THR A 174 -3.62 12.87 8.64
C THR A 174 -3.80 11.39 8.42
N SER A 175 -4.34 11.04 7.25
CA SER A 175 -4.33 9.68 6.72
C SER A 175 -3.59 9.63 5.38
N SER A 176 -2.91 8.52 5.11
CA SER A 176 -2.07 8.34 3.92
C SER A 176 -2.19 6.94 3.34
N LEU A 177 -2.01 6.84 2.02
CA LEU A 177 -1.96 5.57 1.31
C LEU A 177 -0.65 5.48 0.52
N SER A 178 0.08 4.41 0.75
CA SER A 178 1.28 4.04 0.01
C SER A 178 0.99 2.83 -0.88
N LEU A 179 1.47 2.86 -2.11
CA LEU A 179 1.15 1.89 -3.15
C LEU A 179 2.42 1.34 -3.79
N TRP A 180 2.55 0.01 -3.84
CA TRP A 180 3.50 -0.69 -4.71
C TRP A 180 2.68 -1.61 -5.62
N LEU A 181 2.50 -1.23 -6.87
CA LEU A 181 1.58 -1.90 -7.78
C LEU A 181 2.33 -2.43 -9.00
N ASN A 182 2.08 -3.68 -9.38
CA ASN A 182 2.62 -4.31 -10.59
C ASN A 182 1.47 -4.54 -11.59
N LEU A 183 1.58 -3.94 -12.77
CA LEU A 183 0.61 -3.98 -13.86
C LEU A 183 1.25 -4.57 -15.13
N PRO A 184 0.45 -5.21 -16.01
CA PRO A 184 0.94 -5.66 -17.31
C PRO A 184 1.51 -4.50 -18.14
N ALA A 185 2.51 -4.80 -18.96
CA ALA A 185 3.18 -3.84 -19.84
C ALA A 185 2.63 -3.84 -21.29
N ASP A 186 1.44 -4.41 -21.50
CA ASP A 186 0.77 -4.51 -22.80
C ASP A 186 -0.50 -3.64 -22.85
N GLU A 187 -1.40 -3.91 -23.80
CA GLU A 187 -2.68 -3.20 -23.99
C GLU A 187 -3.57 -3.12 -22.74
N ARG A 188 -3.39 -4.02 -21.76
CA ARG A 188 -4.15 -4.04 -20.50
C ARG A 188 -3.72 -2.92 -19.54
N LEU A 189 -2.54 -2.32 -19.75
CA LEU A 189 -1.99 -1.30 -18.85
C LEU A 189 -2.93 -0.11 -18.66
N SER A 190 -3.46 0.42 -19.76
CA SER A 190 -4.25 1.65 -19.73
C SER A 190 -5.59 1.45 -19.01
N SER A 191 -6.28 0.33 -19.28
CA SER A 191 -7.52 0.00 -18.58
C SER A 191 -7.29 -0.29 -17.10
N GLY A 192 -6.24 -1.04 -16.76
CA GLY A 192 -5.86 -1.32 -15.38
C GLY A 192 -5.53 -0.05 -14.59
N ALA A 193 -4.69 0.84 -15.16
CA ALA A 193 -4.34 2.11 -14.52
C ALA A 193 -5.54 3.05 -14.37
N ARG A 194 -6.45 3.08 -15.36
CA ARG A 194 -7.70 3.85 -15.29
C ARG A 194 -8.62 3.34 -14.19
N HIS A 195 -8.78 2.02 -14.07
CA HIS A 195 -9.58 1.39 -13.01
C HIS A 195 -9.08 1.75 -11.62
N LEU A 196 -7.75 1.70 -11.42
CA LEU A 196 -7.14 2.18 -10.18
C LEU A 196 -7.44 3.66 -9.92
N GLN A 197 -7.27 4.51 -10.94
CA GLN A 197 -7.53 5.94 -10.80
C GLN A 197 -8.99 6.25 -10.45
N ASP A 198 -9.95 5.47 -10.95
CA ASP A 198 -11.38 5.67 -10.68
C ASP A 198 -11.78 5.34 -9.24
N HIS A 199 -11.03 4.45 -8.57
CA HIS A 199 -11.32 4.02 -7.20
C HIS A 199 -10.38 4.62 -6.14
N LEU A 200 -9.31 5.28 -6.56
CA LEU A 200 -8.39 5.98 -5.66
C LEU A 200 -8.89 7.39 -5.33
N PRO A 201 -8.79 7.82 -4.06
CA PRO A 201 -9.22 9.15 -3.63
C PRO A 201 -8.24 10.28 -4.00
N PHE A 202 -7.28 10.00 -4.88
CA PHE A 202 -6.24 10.93 -5.34
C PHE A 202 -5.81 10.60 -6.77
N ARG A 203 -5.13 11.55 -7.42
CA ARG A 203 -4.57 11.35 -8.75
C ARG A 203 -3.24 10.60 -8.68
N LEU A 204 -3.12 9.53 -9.45
CA LEU A 204 -1.87 8.83 -9.67
C LEU A 204 -0.88 9.79 -10.35
N SER A 205 0.30 9.96 -9.76
CA SER A 205 1.28 10.92 -10.27
C SER A 205 2.12 10.30 -11.37
N ALA A 206 2.32 11.06 -12.46
CA ALA A 206 3.14 10.65 -13.60
C ALA A 206 4.60 10.31 -13.22
N LYS A 207 5.07 10.74 -12.04
CA LYS A 207 6.46 10.55 -11.59
C LYS A 207 6.77 9.13 -11.09
N HIS A 208 5.75 8.33 -10.80
CA HIS A 208 5.90 7.05 -10.10
C HIS A 208 5.81 5.83 -11.02
N TRP A 209 5.59 6.03 -12.31
CA TRP A 209 5.47 4.96 -13.29
C TRP A 209 6.84 4.54 -13.82
N ARG A 210 7.12 3.24 -13.77
CA ARG A 210 8.33 2.64 -14.33
C ARG A 210 8.00 1.40 -15.12
N LEU A 211 8.64 1.25 -16.27
CA LEU A 211 8.63 0.03 -17.07
C LEU A 211 9.90 -0.76 -16.81
N TRP A 212 9.74 -2.01 -16.40
CA TRP A 212 10.81 -2.97 -16.17
C TRP A 212 10.90 -3.92 -17.36
N ARG A 213 12.11 -4.03 -17.91
CA ARG A 213 12.41 -4.94 -19.02
C ARG A 213 13.57 -5.85 -18.65
N PRO A 214 13.53 -7.14 -19.01
CA PRO A 214 14.70 -7.99 -18.85
C PRO A 214 15.86 -7.45 -19.68
N ASN A 215 17.07 -7.59 -19.17
CA ASN A 215 18.29 -7.35 -19.93
C ASN A 215 18.48 -8.42 -21.02
N ARG A 216 19.49 -8.23 -21.89
CA ARG A 216 19.74 -9.17 -23.00
C ARG A 216 20.14 -10.57 -22.52
N SER A 217 20.72 -10.66 -21.33
CA SER A 217 21.12 -11.92 -20.69
C SER A 217 19.98 -12.64 -19.98
N GLY A 218 18.83 -12.00 -19.78
CA GLY A 218 17.67 -12.58 -19.10
C GLY A 218 17.87 -12.83 -17.60
N ASP A 219 18.90 -12.26 -16.99
CA ASP A 219 19.27 -12.49 -15.57
C ASP A 219 18.97 -11.28 -14.66
N SER A 220 18.55 -10.15 -15.24
CA SER A 220 18.23 -8.93 -14.49
C SER A 220 17.22 -8.06 -15.22
N TYR A 221 16.66 -7.07 -14.51
CA TYR A 221 15.74 -6.09 -15.06
C TYR A 221 16.33 -4.68 -15.06
N ARG A 222 16.06 -3.93 -16.13
CA ARG A 222 16.30 -2.48 -16.21
C ARG A 222 14.98 -1.73 -16.08
N SER A 223 14.93 -0.69 -15.25
CA SER A 223 13.77 0.20 -15.14
C SER A 223 13.96 1.49 -15.93
N ASN A 224 12.90 1.91 -16.63
CA ASN A 224 12.82 3.21 -17.28
C ASN A 224 11.57 3.93 -16.79
N LYS A 225 11.66 5.25 -16.53
CA LYS A 225 10.46 6.06 -16.28
C LYS A 225 9.60 6.10 -17.54
N ILE A 226 8.29 6.02 -17.36
CA ILE A 226 7.31 6.16 -18.44
C ILE A 226 6.31 7.27 -18.08
N PRO A 227 5.63 7.89 -19.06
CA PRO A 227 4.52 8.79 -18.78
C PRO A 227 3.37 8.06 -18.07
N SER A 228 2.44 8.83 -17.51
CA SER A 228 1.21 8.27 -16.95
C SER A 228 0.44 7.51 -18.05
N PRO A 229 0.07 6.23 -17.82
CA PRO A 229 -0.83 5.49 -18.70
C PRO A 229 -2.31 5.89 -18.50
N VAL A 230 -2.60 6.70 -17.48
CA VAL A 230 -3.91 7.32 -17.31
C VAL A 230 -3.99 8.53 -18.23
N HIS A 231 -4.77 8.41 -19.31
CA HIS A 231 -5.11 9.52 -20.19
C HIS A 231 -6.38 10.22 -19.68
N ASP A 232 -6.40 11.56 -19.76
CA ASP A 232 -7.61 12.34 -19.50
C ASP A 232 -8.68 11.98 -20.54
N ARG A 233 -9.95 11.91 -20.11
CA ARG A 233 -11.05 11.74 -21.06
C ARG A 233 -11.12 13.00 -21.94
N VAL A 234 -10.99 12.81 -23.25
CA VAL A 234 -11.43 13.79 -24.26
C VAL A 234 -12.95 13.85 -24.24
#